data_AF-A0A7R8CM80-F1
#
_entry.id   AF-A0A7R8CM80-F1
#
_cell.length_a   1.000
_cell.length_b   1.000
_cell.length_c   1.000
_cell.angle_alpha   90.00
_cell.angle_beta   90.00
_cell.angle_gamma   90.00
#
_symmetry.space_group_name_H-M   'P 1'
#
loop_
_entity.id
_entity.type
_entity.pdbx_description
1 polymer ?
#
loop_
_entity_poly.entity_id
_entity_poly.type
_entity_poly.pdbx_seq_one_letter_code
_entity_poly.pdbx_strand_id
1 'polypeptide(L)'
;MSSRENLKANKLLELREICENHQLCKTEDTISEYRLFTLFFNVLDKMSSLKGNLKDSSLPSSITPPTCKGKEEYTKALRSYEELGFRYAAHKELREFCNSPQYFIPHHPVIREDKSTLKVRPVFNASFPDSSGISLNDCVLNGPRLHIDVSQILLCFRSNKIWIMAHIKKMFCHTKINREDYRFQQYLWRDNNLHVELQVLIMTFVMFGVKSSPFLLMSSI
;
A
#
# COMPACT_ATOMS: atom_id res chain seq x y z
N MET A 1 -10.80 32.80 21.56
CA MET A 1 -10.76 32.05 20.29
C MET A 1 -9.35 31.89 19.69
N SER A 2 -8.30 32.56 20.19
CA SER A 2 -6.98 32.61 19.53
C SER A 2 -5.99 31.44 19.82
N SER A 3 -6.08 30.75 20.96
CA SER A 3 -5.01 29.82 21.40
C SER A 3 -5.08 28.41 20.76
N ARG A 4 -6.28 27.89 20.47
CA ARG A 4 -6.46 26.54 19.85
C ARG A 4 -6.21 26.51 18.34
N GLU A 5 -6.50 27.59 17.64
CA GLU A 5 -6.21 27.72 16.20
C GLU A 5 -4.70 27.88 15.97
N ASN A 6 -4.03 28.67 16.82
CA ASN A 6 -2.57 28.77 16.82
C ASN A 6 -1.88 27.43 17.14
N LEU A 7 -2.44 26.63 18.07
CA LEU A 7 -1.89 25.29 18.36
C LEU A 7 -2.05 24.32 17.17
N LYS A 8 -3.18 24.38 16.44
CA LYS A 8 -3.38 23.57 15.22
C LYS A 8 -2.46 24.03 14.08
N ALA A 9 -2.30 25.33 13.89
CA ALA A 9 -1.42 25.90 12.87
C ALA A 9 0.06 25.57 13.14
N ASN A 10 0.50 25.68 14.40
CA ASN A 10 1.87 25.32 14.80
C ASN A 10 2.14 23.83 14.64
N LYS A 11 1.16 22.98 14.94
CA LYS A 11 1.29 21.53 14.73
C LYS A 11 1.34 21.17 13.25
N LEU A 12 0.58 21.87 12.40
CA LEU A 12 0.64 21.71 10.94
C LEU A 12 1.99 22.20 10.38
N LEU A 13 2.54 23.29 10.92
CA LEU A 13 3.87 23.77 10.59
C LEU A 13 4.97 22.79 11.00
N GLU A 14 4.94 22.26 12.23
CA GLU A 14 5.87 21.20 12.66
C GLU A 14 5.77 19.95 11.77
N LEU A 15 4.55 19.53 11.41
CA LEU A 15 4.37 18.39 10.51
C LEU A 15 4.87 18.67 9.11
N ARG A 16 4.72 19.90 8.61
CA ARG A 16 5.23 20.33 7.32
C ARG A 16 6.76 20.40 7.31
N GLU A 17 7.34 20.87 8.41
CA GLU A 17 8.78 20.95 8.62
C GLU A 17 9.41 19.55 8.79
N ILE A 18 8.73 18.62 9.48
CA ILE A 18 9.09 17.19 9.52
C ILE A 18 8.99 16.60 8.11
N CYS A 19 7.94 16.94 7.34
CA CYS A 19 7.79 16.51 5.95
C CYS A 19 8.89 17.03 5.01
N GLU A 20 9.30 18.29 5.16
CA GLU A 20 10.30 18.94 4.33
C GLU A 20 11.73 18.52 4.73
N ASN A 21 12.03 18.44 6.03
CA ASN A 21 13.35 18.08 6.56
C ASN A 21 13.71 16.60 6.37
N HIS A 22 12.72 15.70 6.33
CA HIS A 22 12.94 14.27 6.10
C HIS A 22 12.69 13.83 4.63
N GLN A 23 12.60 14.77 3.68
CA GLN A 23 12.26 14.52 2.27
C GLN A 23 11.00 13.64 2.11
N LEU A 24 10.00 13.83 2.98
CA LEU A 24 8.85 12.93 3.06
C LEU A 24 7.95 13.02 1.81
N CYS A 25 8.05 14.10 1.04
CA CYS A 25 7.32 14.27 -0.20
C CYS A 25 8.24 14.93 -1.23
N LYS A 26 8.83 14.15 -2.14
CA LYS A 26 9.38 14.72 -3.38
C LYS A 26 8.24 14.78 -4.38
N THR A 27 7.67 15.97 -4.56
CA THR A 27 6.81 16.26 -5.70
C THR A 27 7.70 16.46 -6.93
N GLU A 28 8.19 15.37 -7.49
CA GLU A 28 8.74 15.42 -8.85
C GLU A 28 7.64 14.98 -9.82
N ASP A 29 7.47 15.81 -10.85
CA ASP A 29 6.63 15.65 -12.04
C ASP A 29 5.16 16.11 -11.98
N THR A 30 4.99 17.39 -12.31
CA THR A 30 3.78 18.06 -12.84
C THR A 30 3.26 17.49 -14.17
N ILE A 31 3.74 16.33 -14.64
CA ILE A 31 3.43 15.80 -15.98
C ILE A 31 2.37 14.68 -15.94
N SER A 32 2.03 14.15 -14.77
CA SER A 32 0.95 13.16 -14.65
C SER A 32 0.02 13.49 -13.48
N GLU A 33 -1.27 13.16 -13.61
CA GLU A 33 -2.35 13.41 -12.64
C GLU A 33 -2.15 12.75 -11.25
N TYR A 34 -0.94 12.30 -10.91
CA TYR A 34 -0.60 11.49 -9.74
C TYR A 34 0.55 12.11 -8.95
N ARG A 35 0.45 12.08 -7.61
CA ARG A 35 1.56 12.44 -6.72
C ARG A 35 2.44 11.22 -6.44
N LEU A 36 3.77 11.42 -6.49
CA LEU A 36 4.78 10.41 -6.17
C LEU A 36 5.14 10.47 -4.68
N PHE A 37 5.18 9.32 -4.02
CA PHE A 37 5.53 9.20 -2.61
C PHE A 37 6.60 8.15 -2.35
N THR A 38 7.44 8.40 -1.34
CA THR A 38 8.42 7.43 -0.84
C THR A 38 7.86 6.78 0.43
N LEU A 39 8.03 5.48 0.61
CA LEU A 39 7.67 4.78 1.83
C LEU A 39 8.60 5.23 2.97
N PHE A 40 8.03 5.62 4.10
CA PHE A 40 8.81 6.08 5.26
C PHE A 40 9.26 4.91 6.10
N PHE A 41 10.56 4.62 6.13
CA PHE A 41 11.09 3.54 6.94
C PHE A 41 11.65 4.04 8.28
N ASN A 42 11.29 3.34 9.36
CA ASN A 42 11.90 3.44 10.67
C ASN A 42 13.27 2.78 10.62
N VAL A 43 14.33 3.60 10.64
CA VAL A 43 15.72 3.17 10.83
C VAL A 43 16.21 2.22 9.73
N LEU A 44 17.16 2.70 8.93
CA LEU A 44 17.80 1.91 7.85
C LEU A 44 18.26 0.51 8.31
N ASP A 45 18.58 0.34 9.60
CA ASP A 45 19.02 -0.92 10.20
C ASP A 45 17.99 -2.07 10.12
N LYS A 46 16.70 -1.84 10.39
CA LYS A 46 15.70 -2.93 10.35
C LYS A 46 15.36 -3.34 8.93
N MET A 47 15.39 -2.38 8.02
CA MET A 47 15.14 -2.61 6.60
C MET A 47 16.21 -3.53 6.01
N SER A 48 17.48 -3.38 6.42
CA SER A 48 18.57 -4.27 6.01
C SER A 48 18.36 -5.74 6.40
N SER A 49 17.54 -6.00 7.42
CA SER A 49 17.25 -7.34 7.91
C SER A 49 16.16 -8.05 7.09
N LEU A 50 15.39 -7.32 6.28
CA LEU A 50 14.37 -7.91 5.42
C LEU A 50 15.03 -8.74 4.31
N LYS A 51 14.73 -10.03 4.31
CA LYS A 51 15.27 -10.99 3.35
C LYS A 51 14.17 -11.41 2.39
N GLY A 52 14.28 -10.97 1.15
CA GLY A 52 13.44 -11.43 0.04
C GLY A 52 13.77 -12.87 -0.33
N ASN A 53 13.30 -13.85 0.44
CA ASN A 53 13.54 -15.26 0.14
C ASN A 53 12.57 -15.76 -0.94
N LEU A 54 13.00 -15.65 -2.20
CA LEU A 54 12.52 -16.51 -3.29
C LEU A 54 13.15 -17.91 -3.25
N LYS A 55 14.19 -18.13 -2.43
CA LYS A 55 14.99 -19.37 -2.40
C LYS A 55 14.49 -20.46 -1.47
N ASP A 56 13.48 -20.20 -0.65
CA ASP A 56 12.87 -21.27 0.15
C ASP A 56 11.88 -22.04 -0.72
N SER A 57 12.23 -23.30 -1.00
CA SER A 57 11.39 -24.29 -1.69
C SER A 57 10.07 -24.60 -0.97
N SER A 58 9.83 -23.98 0.18
CA SER A 58 8.61 -24.02 0.97
C SER A 58 8.02 -22.62 1.15
N LEU A 59 7.68 -21.95 0.04
CA LEU A 59 6.85 -20.75 0.11
C LEU A 59 5.56 -21.07 0.87
N PRO A 60 5.25 -20.39 1.99
CA PRO A 60 4.06 -20.68 2.77
C PRO A 60 2.81 -20.51 1.91
N SER A 61 1.80 -21.35 2.14
CA SER A 61 0.54 -21.38 1.37
C SER A 61 -0.20 -20.04 1.34
N SER A 62 0.10 -19.15 2.29
CA SER A 62 -0.36 -17.76 2.37
C SER A 62 0.27 -16.80 1.35
N ILE A 63 1.34 -17.21 0.66
CA ILE A 63 1.99 -16.47 -0.44
C ILE A 63 1.54 -17.01 -1.80
N THR A 64 0.95 -18.21 -1.84
CA THR A 64 0.43 -18.80 -3.07
C THR A 64 -1.05 -18.43 -3.31
N PRO A 65 -1.51 -18.39 -4.57
CA PRO A 65 -2.90 -18.11 -4.90
C PRO A 65 -3.89 -19.06 -4.18
N PRO A 66 -5.12 -18.62 -3.92
CA PRO A 66 -6.14 -19.47 -3.32
C PRO A 66 -6.44 -20.70 -4.19
N THR A 67 -6.49 -21.88 -3.57
CA THR A 67 -6.71 -23.16 -4.25
C THR A 67 -8.18 -23.56 -4.39
N CYS A 68 -9.14 -22.88 -3.73
CA CYS A 68 -10.47 -23.49 -3.51
C CYS A 68 -11.71 -22.67 -3.92
N LYS A 69 -11.92 -21.40 -3.51
CA LYS A 69 -13.18 -20.65 -3.81
C LYS A 69 -12.89 -19.22 -4.28
N GLY A 70 -13.63 -18.72 -5.27
CA GLY A 70 -13.49 -17.36 -5.80
C GLY A 70 -12.20 -17.09 -6.58
N LYS A 71 -11.58 -18.15 -7.11
CA LYS A 71 -10.28 -18.10 -7.80
C LYS A 71 -10.36 -17.27 -9.09
N GLU A 72 -11.37 -17.51 -9.92
CA GLU A 72 -11.52 -16.80 -11.19
C GLU A 72 -11.73 -15.31 -10.96
N GLU A 73 -12.56 -14.95 -9.99
CA GLU A 73 -12.79 -13.57 -9.58
C GLU A 73 -11.55 -12.94 -8.95
N TYR A 74 -10.75 -13.72 -8.20
CA TYR A 74 -9.47 -13.27 -7.67
C TYR A 74 -8.48 -12.96 -8.80
N THR A 75 -8.29 -13.89 -9.73
CA THR A 75 -7.44 -13.72 -10.91
C THR A 75 -7.91 -12.53 -11.73
N LYS A 76 -9.23 -12.37 -11.94
CA LYS A 76 -9.82 -11.24 -12.66
C LYS A 76 -9.58 -9.91 -11.93
N ALA A 77 -9.75 -9.87 -10.61
CA ALA A 77 -9.48 -8.67 -9.81
C ALA A 77 -8.01 -8.25 -9.91
N LEU A 78 -7.09 -9.21 -9.84
CA LEU A 78 -5.67 -9.00 -10.01
C LEU A 78 -5.33 -8.54 -11.43
N ARG A 79 -5.82 -9.19 -12.49
CA ARG A 79 -5.63 -8.76 -13.89
C ARG A 79 -6.14 -7.34 -14.13
N SER A 80 -7.24 -6.94 -13.48
CA SER A 80 -7.75 -5.57 -13.59
C SER A 80 -6.77 -4.50 -13.08
N TYR A 81 -5.86 -4.83 -12.15
CA TYR A 81 -4.81 -3.90 -11.73
C TYR A 81 -3.73 -3.73 -12.81
N GLU A 82 -3.48 -4.77 -13.60
CA GLU A 82 -2.52 -4.74 -14.71
C GLU A 82 -3.06 -3.93 -15.88
N GLU A 83 -4.31 -4.19 -16.27
CA GLU A 83 -5.02 -3.45 -17.32
C GLU A 83 -5.10 -1.95 -17.03
N LEU A 84 -5.17 -1.58 -15.74
CA LEU A 84 -5.19 -0.19 -15.29
C LEU A 84 -3.79 0.41 -15.05
N GLY A 85 -2.72 -0.36 -15.27
CA GLY A 85 -1.33 0.09 -15.08
C GLY A 85 -0.91 0.29 -13.62
N PHE A 86 -1.65 -0.27 -12.66
CA PHE A 86 -1.33 -0.18 -11.23
C PHE A 86 -0.28 -1.18 -10.77
N ARG A 87 0.00 -2.19 -11.60
CA ARG A 87 1.02 -3.21 -11.37
C ARG A 87 1.65 -3.66 -12.67
N TYR A 88 2.79 -4.33 -12.56
CA TYR A 88 3.43 -5.01 -13.69
C TYR A 88 4.32 -6.17 -13.21
N ALA A 89 4.74 -7.03 -14.14
CA ALA A 89 5.64 -8.13 -13.85
C ALA A 89 7.10 -7.64 -13.72
N ALA A 90 7.74 -7.98 -12.61
CA ALA A 90 9.12 -7.64 -12.33
C ALA A 90 10.04 -8.49 -13.21
N HIS A 91 10.56 -7.92 -14.29
CA HIS A 91 11.52 -8.62 -15.16
C HIS A 91 12.93 -8.08 -14.96
N LYS A 92 13.10 -6.76 -15.03
CA LYS A 92 14.40 -6.10 -14.89
C LYS A 92 14.74 -5.88 -13.42
N GLU A 93 13.72 -5.53 -12.65
CA GLU A 93 13.75 -5.19 -11.23
C GLU A 93 14.25 -6.36 -10.36
N LEU A 94 13.98 -7.60 -10.77
CA LEU A 94 14.50 -8.77 -10.06
C LEU A 94 16.03 -8.80 -10.00
N ARG A 95 16.69 -8.36 -11.07
CA ARG A 95 18.15 -8.27 -11.12
C ARG A 95 18.64 -7.03 -10.39
N GLU A 96 17.94 -5.92 -10.53
CA GLU A 96 18.29 -4.64 -9.88
C GLU A 96 18.22 -4.75 -8.35
N PHE A 97 17.19 -5.40 -7.83
CA PHE A 97 16.95 -5.51 -6.39
C PHE A 97 17.68 -6.68 -5.74
N CYS A 98 18.30 -7.60 -6.51
CA CYS A 98 18.81 -8.89 -5.99
C CYS A 98 19.76 -8.80 -4.80
N ASN A 99 20.52 -7.70 -4.68
CA ASN A 99 21.47 -7.45 -3.59
C ASN A 99 20.98 -6.42 -2.56
N SER A 100 19.74 -5.96 -2.71
CA SER A 100 19.10 -4.98 -1.84
C SER A 100 18.09 -5.66 -0.93
N PRO A 101 17.76 -5.06 0.23
CA PRO A 101 16.67 -5.56 1.05
C PRO A 101 15.34 -5.52 0.29
N GLN A 102 14.58 -6.60 0.41
CA GLN A 102 13.34 -6.82 -0.33
C GLN A 102 12.29 -7.45 0.58
N TYR A 103 11.03 -7.22 0.25
CA TYR A 103 9.91 -7.84 0.95
C TYR A 103 8.82 -8.26 -0.04
N PHE A 104 8.40 -9.52 0.06
CA PHE A 104 7.29 -10.08 -0.70
C PHE A 104 6.04 -10.08 0.17
N ILE A 105 5.08 -9.21 -0.13
CA ILE A 105 3.84 -9.08 0.63
C ILE A 105 2.95 -10.30 0.35
N PRO A 106 2.62 -11.12 1.37
CA PRO A 106 1.65 -12.19 1.21
C PRO A 106 0.27 -11.60 0.88
N HIS A 107 -0.50 -12.32 0.07
CA HIS A 107 -1.82 -11.89 -0.31
C HIS A 107 -2.83 -13.03 -0.32
N HIS A 108 -4.09 -12.71 -0.07
CA HIS A 108 -5.17 -13.68 -0.11
C HIS A 108 -6.48 -13.03 -0.56
N PRO A 109 -7.44 -13.81 -1.11
CA PRO A 109 -8.78 -13.31 -1.36
C PRO A 109 -9.53 -13.13 -0.04
N VAL A 110 -10.23 -12.00 0.08
CA VAL A 110 -11.39 -11.90 0.98
C VAL A 110 -12.64 -12.00 0.14
N ILE A 111 -13.44 -13.02 0.44
CA ILE A 111 -14.67 -13.35 -0.27
C ILE A 111 -15.84 -12.80 0.55
N ARG A 112 -16.69 -12.00 -0.08
CA ARG A 112 -18.01 -11.65 0.44
C ARG A 112 -19.08 -12.30 -0.40
N GLU A 113 -19.89 -13.10 0.26
CA GLU A 113 -21.03 -13.79 -0.34
C GLU A 113 -22.26 -12.91 -0.18
N ASP A 114 -22.65 -12.24 -1.26
CA ASP A 114 -23.95 -11.57 -1.35
C ASP A 114 -24.90 -12.48 -2.14
N LYS A 115 -26.21 -12.38 -1.88
CA LYS A 115 -27.26 -13.31 -2.38
C LYS A 115 -27.22 -13.61 -3.88
N SER A 116 -26.62 -12.74 -4.71
CA SER A 116 -26.54 -12.88 -6.17
C SER A 116 -25.12 -12.74 -6.75
N THR A 117 -24.11 -12.34 -5.98
CA THR A 117 -22.76 -12.08 -6.50
C THR A 117 -21.66 -12.47 -5.53
N LEU A 118 -20.60 -13.11 -6.03
CA LEU A 118 -19.37 -13.34 -5.28
C LEU A 118 -18.45 -12.12 -5.43
N LYS A 119 -18.30 -11.32 -4.37
CA LYS A 119 -17.38 -10.18 -4.40
C LYS A 119 -16.05 -10.57 -3.77
N VAL A 120 -15.05 -10.78 -4.62
CA VAL A 120 -13.68 -11.10 -4.21
C VAL A 120 -12.81 -9.85 -4.22
N ARG A 121 -12.02 -9.65 -3.17
CA ARG A 121 -11.03 -8.57 -3.09
C ARG A 121 -9.65 -9.13 -2.70
N PRO A 122 -8.58 -8.73 -3.40
CA PRO A 122 -7.23 -8.98 -2.92
C PRO A 122 -6.93 -8.20 -1.65
N VAL A 123 -6.39 -8.90 -0.65
CA VAL A 123 -5.88 -8.32 0.58
C VAL A 123 -4.40 -8.64 0.67
N PHE A 124 -3.59 -7.59 0.83
CA PHE A 124 -2.15 -7.66 1.00
C PHE A 124 -1.81 -7.50 2.48
N ASN A 125 -1.06 -8.45 3.06
CA ASN A 125 -0.74 -8.46 4.48
C ASN A 125 0.72 -8.03 4.73
N ALA A 126 0.94 -6.72 4.85
CA ALA A 126 2.26 -6.16 5.16
C ALA A 126 2.67 -6.33 6.65
N SER A 127 1.82 -6.93 7.48
CA SER A 127 2.14 -7.24 8.89
C SER A 127 2.61 -8.68 9.09
N PHE A 128 2.70 -9.47 8.01
CA PHE A 128 3.23 -10.83 8.09
C PHE A 128 4.75 -10.77 8.31
N PRO A 129 5.33 -11.53 9.26
CA PRO A 129 6.77 -11.56 9.42
C PRO A 129 7.43 -12.33 8.27
N ASP A 130 8.56 -11.85 7.77
CA ASP A 130 9.39 -12.61 6.83
C ASP A 130 10.23 -13.68 7.56
N SER A 131 11.16 -14.32 6.84
CA SER A 131 12.09 -15.30 7.40
C SER A 131 12.97 -14.77 8.54
N SER A 132 13.16 -13.46 8.64
CA SER A 132 13.88 -12.80 9.74
C SER A 132 13.00 -12.53 10.97
N GLY A 133 11.69 -12.80 10.87
CA GLY A 133 10.71 -12.51 11.92
C GLY A 133 10.21 -11.06 11.92
N ILE A 134 10.57 -10.26 10.91
CA ILE A 134 10.24 -8.83 10.82
C ILE A 134 9.22 -8.63 9.70
N SER A 135 8.18 -7.83 9.95
CA SER A 135 7.21 -7.46 8.92
C SER A 135 7.55 -6.11 8.28
N LEU A 136 7.01 -5.86 7.08
CA LEU A 136 7.13 -4.54 6.45
C LEU A 136 6.55 -3.43 7.33
N ASN A 137 5.45 -3.69 8.04
CA ASN A 137 4.82 -2.72 8.93
C ASN A 137 5.62 -2.42 10.21
N ASP A 138 6.56 -3.28 10.60
CA ASP A 138 7.52 -2.98 11.68
C ASP A 138 8.61 -2.02 11.21
N CYS A 139 8.95 -2.09 9.92
CA CYS A 139 9.93 -1.24 9.28
C CYS A 139 9.37 0.10 8.81
N VAL A 140 8.05 0.26 8.67
CA VAL A 140 7.42 1.47 8.11
C VAL A 140 6.81 2.37 9.20
N LEU A 141 6.96 3.68 9.05
CA LEU A 141 6.34 4.71 9.88
C LEU A 141 4.86 4.91 9.51
N ASN A 142 4.01 5.14 10.52
CA ASN A 142 2.60 5.47 10.30
C ASN A 142 2.41 6.81 9.54
N GLY A 143 3.35 7.73 9.70
CA GLY A 143 3.12 9.15 9.40
C GLY A 143 2.22 9.82 10.46
N PRO A 144 2.13 11.16 10.45
CA PRO A 144 1.25 11.91 11.33
C PRO A 144 -0.23 11.71 10.98
N ARG A 145 -1.11 11.86 11.98
CA ARG A 145 -2.56 11.74 11.77
C ARG A 145 -3.09 12.98 11.05
N LEU A 146 -3.46 12.83 9.78
CA LEU A 146 -4.12 13.88 8.99
C LEU A 146 -5.65 13.82 9.01
N HIS A 147 -6.24 12.79 9.62
CA HIS A 147 -7.69 12.66 9.69
C HIS A 147 -8.31 13.75 10.57
N ILE A 148 -9.35 14.41 10.04
CA ILE A 148 -10.22 15.27 10.82
C ILE A 148 -10.97 14.40 11.83
N ASP A 149 -11.12 14.89 13.05
CA ASP A 149 -11.89 14.23 14.09
C ASP A 149 -13.32 13.95 13.60
N VAL A 150 -13.78 12.70 13.72
CA VAL A 150 -15.11 12.30 13.29
C VAL A 150 -16.20 13.13 13.97
N SER A 151 -15.99 13.54 15.23
CA SER A 151 -16.91 14.44 15.92
C SER A 151 -17.01 15.82 15.26
N GLN A 152 -15.91 16.37 14.75
CA GLN A 152 -15.91 17.62 14.00
C GLN A 152 -16.66 17.46 12.68
N ILE A 153 -16.43 16.34 11.97
CA ILE A 153 -17.18 16.02 10.74
C ILE A 153 -18.68 15.91 11.02
N LEU A 154 -19.08 15.23 12.09
CA LEU A 154 -20.48 15.07 12.49
C LEU A 154 -21.11 16.40 12.92
N LEU A 155 -20.37 17.27 13.62
CA LEU A 155 -20.86 18.60 13.99
C LEU A 155 -21.07 19.46 12.75
N CYS A 156 -20.12 19.46 11.82
CA CYS A 156 -20.33 20.06 10.50
C CYS A 156 -21.63 19.51 9.91
N PHE A 157 -21.77 18.17 9.79
CA PHE A 157 -22.97 17.48 9.28
C PHE A 157 -24.30 17.93 9.91
N ARG A 158 -24.29 18.43 11.15
CA ARG A 158 -25.50 18.94 11.80
C ARG A 158 -25.77 20.42 11.54
N SER A 159 -24.74 21.21 11.21
CA SER A 159 -24.84 22.67 11.05
C SER A 159 -25.31 23.12 9.66
N ASN A 160 -25.03 22.35 8.60
CA ASN A 160 -25.54 22.66 7.25
C ASN A 160 -26.79 21.83 6.90
N LYS A 161 -27.66 22.43 6.06
CA LYS A 161 -28.94 21.84 5.65
C LYS A 161 -28.79 20.79 4.53
N ILE A 162 -27.70 20.84 3.77
CA ILE A 162 -27.49 20.01 2.57
C ILE A 162 -26.06 19.45 2.62
N TRP A 163 -25.91 18.17 2.26
CA TRP A 163 -24.65 17.44 2.26
C TRP A 163 -24.47 16.67 0.97
N ILE A 164 -23.23 16.62 0.50
CA ILE A 164 -22.82 15.78 -0.61
C ILE A 164 -21.83 14.76 -0.07
N MET A 165 -22.13 13.49 -0.27
CA MET A 165 -21.24 12.38 0.07
C MET A 165 -20.88 11.65 -1.22
N ALA A 166 -19.57 11.43 -1.41
CA ALA A 166 -19.06 10.67 -2.54
C ALA A 166 -18.05 9.65 -2.04
N HIS A 167 -17.98 8.50 -2.71
CA HIS A 167 -17.00 7.46 -2.42
C HIS A 167 -15.95 7.42 -3.53
N ILE A 168 -14.69 7.64 -3.17
CA ILE A 168 -13.57 7.53 -4.11
C ILE A 168 -13.26 6.05 -4.34
N LYS A 169 -13.66 5.52 -5.49
CA LYS A 169 -13.33 4.15 -5.89
C LYS A 169 -11.82 4.04 -6.09
N LYS A 170 -11.21 2.95 -5.61
CA LYS A 170 -9.77 2.66 -5.75
C LYS A 170 -8.87 3.84 -5.32
N MET A 171 -9.23 4.51 -4.23
CA MET A 171 -8.52 5.69 -3.71
C MET A 171 -7.01 5.45 -3.58
N PHE A 172 -6.57 4.31 -3.01
CA PHE A 172 -5.16 3.96 -2.88
C PHE A 172 -4.40 3.83 -4.21
N CYS A 173 -5.11 3.56 -5.31
CA CYS A 173 -4.54 3.53 -6.66
C CYS A 173 -4.40 4.92 -7.31
N HIS A 174 -4.54 6.01 -6.54
CA HIS A 174 -4.24 7.38 -6.98
C HIS A 174 -2.90 7.89 -6.44
N THR A 175 -2.26 7.15 -5.56
CA THR A 175 -0.98 7.54 -4.92
C THR A 175 0.13 6.64 -5.45
N LYS A 176 1.01 7.17 -6.31
CA LYS A 176 2.15 6.42 -6.86
C LYS A 176 3.27 6.35 -5.83
N ILE A 177 4.04 5.29 -5.91
CA ILE A 177 5.20 5.04 -5.06
C ILE A 177 6.47 5.24 -5.88
N ASN A 178 7.52 5.74 -5.23
CA ASN A 178 8.81 5.90 -5.84
C ASN A 178 9.38 4.54 -6.26
N ARG A 179 10.04 4.48 -7.41
CA ARG A 179 10.56 3.25 -8.00
C ARG A 179 11.54 2.54 -7.07
N GLU A 180 12.29 3.29 -6.26
CA GLU A 180 13.19 2.71 -5.26
C GLU A 180 12.45 1.79 -4.29
N ASP A 181 11.22 2.14 -3.90
CA ASP A 181 10.45 1.41 -2.91
C ASP A 181 9.63 0.25 -3.47
N TYR A 182 9.64 0.06 -4.80
CA TYR A 182 8.97 -1.07 -5.45
C TYR A 182 9.43 -2.41 -4.90
N ARG A 183 10.68 -2.49 -4.44
CA ARG A 183 11.27 -3.68 -3.81
C ARG A 183 10.56 -4.13 -2.52
N PHE A 184 9.72 -3.29 -1.92
CA PHE A 184 8.87 -3.61 -0.76
C PHE A 184 7.38 -3.76 -1.10
N GLN A 185 7.02 -3.53 -2.38
CA GLN A 185 5.67 -3.68 -2.90
C GLN A 185 5.58 -4.82 -3.91
N GLN A 186 6.41 -5.85 -3.68
CA GLN A 186 6.44 -7.06 -4.47
C GLN A 186 5.49 -8.09 -3.88
N TYR A 187 4.94 -8.95 -4.72
CA TYR A 187 4.20 -10.13 -4.28
C TYR A 187 4.30 -11.23 -5.33
N LEU A 188 4.11 -12.47 -4.91
CA LEU A 188 4.26 -13.63 -5.77
C LEU A 188 2.91 -14.05 -6.35
N TRP A 189 2.87 -14.33 -7.64
CA TRP A 189 1.65 -14.71 -8.34
C TRP A 189 1.94 -15.82 -9.35
N ARG A 190 0.98 -16.74 -9.50
CA ARG A 190 0.96 -17.74 -10.57
C ARG A 190 -0.47 -18.18 -10.82
N ASP A 191 -0.77 -18.60 -12.05
CA ASP A 191 -2.14 -18.96 -12.42
C ASP A 191 -2.49 -20.41 -12.02
N ASN A 192 -2.28 -20.78 -10.73
CA ASN A 192 -2.52 -22.11 -10.12
C ASN A 192 -2.07 -23.35 -10.90
N ASN A 193 -1.35 -23.17 -11.99
CA ASN A 193 -0.73 -24.20 -12.79
C ASN A 193 0.66 -24.38 -12.22
N LEU A 194 0.93 -25.57 -11.68
CA LEU A 194 2.23 -25.95 -11.12
C LEU A 194 3.33 -26.04 -12.18
N HIS A 195 2.93 -26.12 -13.44
CA HIS A 195 3.84 -26.08 -14.58
C HIS A 195 4.15 -24.66 -15.06
N VAL A 196 3.46 -23.64 -14.53
CA VAL A 196 3.76 -22.23 -14.81
C VAL A 196 4.68 -21.70 -13.72
N GLU A 197 5.77 -21.07 -14.13
CA GLU A 197 6.75 -20.45 -13.24
C GLU A 197 6.10 -19.39 -12.35
N LEU A 198 6.56 -19.31 -11.10
CA LEU A 198 6.10 -18.30 -10.17
C LEU A 198 6.59 -16.93 -10.61
N GLN A 199 5.66 -15.99 -10.79
CA GLN A 199 5.96 -14.63 -11.21
C GLN A 199 6.04 -13.71 -10.00
N VAL A 200 6.95 -12.74 -10.08
CA VAL A 200 7.01 -11.62 -9.15
C VAL A 200 6.29 -10.44 -9.79
N LEU A 201 5.28 -9.92 -9.11
CA LEU A 201 4.55 -8.74 -9.53
C LEU A 201 4.85 -7.58 -8.58
N ILE A 202 4.94 -6.37 -9.12
CA ILE A 202 5.15 -5.13 -8.38
C ILE A 202 3.90 -4.27 -8.47
N MET A 203 3.41 -3.76 -7.35
CA MET A 203 2.43 -2.67 -7.35
C MET A 203 3.15 -1.33 -7.40
N THR A 204 2.76 -0.45 -8.33
CA THR A 204 3.34 0.90 -8.50
C THR A 204 2.65 1.97 -7.66
N PHE A 205 1.50 1.63 -7.10
CA PHE A 205 0.69 2.48 -6.23
C PHE A 205 0.65 1.91 -4.82
N VAL A 206 0.35 2.77 -3.84
CA VAL A 206 0.22 2.41 -2.43
C VAL A 206 -0.71 1.21 -2.26
N MET A 207 -0.19 0.08 -1.76
CA MET A 207 -1.02 -1.06 -1.39
C MET A 207 -1.83 -0.80 -0.12
N PHE A 208 -3.06 -1.31 -0.10
CA PHE A 208 -3.84 -1.38 1.13
C PHE A 208 -3.27 -2.47 2.05
N GLY A 209 -3.09 -2.14 3.34
CA GLY A 209 -2.50 -3.04 4.34
C GLY A 209 -1.10 -2.62 4.80
N VAL A 210 -0.44 -1.71 4.09
CA VAL A 210 0.79 -1.05 4.57
C VAL A 210 0.43 0.03 5.58
N LYS A 211 1.22 0.10 6.65
CA LYS A 211 0.99 0.96 7.81
C LYS A 211 0.98 2.46 7.50
N SER A 212 1.81 2.90 6.56
CA SER A 212 1.87 4.30 6.08
C SER A 212 0.75 4.66 5.10
N SER A 213 0.04 3.69 4.53
CA SER A 213 -0.91 3.92 3.43
C SER A 213 -1.98 4.97 3.72
N PRO A 214 -2.62 5.00 4.92
CA PRO A 214 -3.62 6.03 5.22
C PRO A 214 -3.04 7.44 5.21
N PHE A 215 -1.83 7.63 5.75
CA PHE A 215 -1.16 8.92 5.74
C PHE A 215 -0.83 9.36 4.32
N LEU A 216 -0.14 8.49 3.55
CA LEU A 216 0.26 8.75 2.17
C LEU A 216 -0.92 9.15 1.28
N LEU A 217 -2.04 8.46 1.48
CA LEU A 217 -3.27 8.74 0.78
C LEU A 217 -3.85 10.10 1.15
N MET A 218 -4.00 10.38 2.45
CA MET A 218 -4.55 11.65 2.92
C MET A 218 -3.67 12.85 2.59
N SER A 219 -2.35 12.66 2.47
CA SER A 219 -1.43 13.71 2.00
C SER A 219 -1.50 13.93 0.49
N SER A 220 -2.09 12.99 -0.26
CA SER A 220 -2.20 13.09 -1.72
C SER A 220 -3.48 13.80 -2.20
N ILE A 221 -4.51 13.82 -1.35
CA ILE A 221 -5.82 14.46 -1.58
C ILE A 221 -5.77 15.89 -1.06
#